data_AF-A0A7W0JAH5-F1
#
_entry.id   AF-A0A7W0JAH5-F1
#
_cell.length_a   1.000
_cell.length_b   1.000
_cell.length_c   1.000
_cell.angle_alpha   90.00
_cell.angle_beta   90.00
_cell.angle_gamma   90.00
#
_symmetry.space_group_name_H-M   'P 1'
#
loop_
_entity.id
_entity.type
_entity.pdbx_description
1 polymer ?
#
loop_
_entity_poly.entity_id
_entity_poly.type
_entity_poly.pdbx_seq_one_letter_code
_entity_poly.pdbx_strand_id
1 'polypeptide(L)'
;MNFSNMLYGGDYNPDQWPEEVWLEDVKLMKEAGVNLVSLGIFSWAKLEPKPGEFDFGWMDRLMDLLHENGISVDLATPTASPPPWMVTM
;
A
#
# COMPACT_ATOMS: atom_id res chain seq x y z
N MET A 1 9.82 13.86 8.34
CA MET A 1 8.70 13.60 9.26
C MET A 1 9.27 13.54 10.66
N ASN A 2 8.57 14.08 11.66
CA ASN A 2 8.95 13.93 13.06
C ASN A 2 7.82 13.14 13.73
N PHE A 3 8.07 11.86 13.99
CA PHE A 3 7.08 11.01 14.65
C PHE A 3 7.18 11.25 16.16
N SER A 4 6.20 11.95 16.72
CA SER A 4 6.16 12.27 18.14
C SER A 4 5.72 11.08 19.02
N ASN A 5 5.26 10.00 18.40
CA ASN A 5 4.69 8.81 19.04
C ASN A 5 5.37 7.53 18.50
N MET A 6 5.24 6.43 19.25
CA MET A 6 5.63 5.10 18.77
C MET A 6 4.83 4.73 17.52
N LEU A 7 5.52 4.19 16.50
CA LEU A 7 4.88 3.71 15.28
C LEU A 7 4.24 2.34 15.54
N TYR A 8 3.02 2.16 15.05
CA TYR A 8 2.22 0.96 15.24
C TYR A 8 1.36 0.65 14.02
N GLY A 9 1.42 -0.60 13.58
CA GLY A 9 0.68 -1.15 12.45
C GLY A 9 1.42 -2.36 11.86
N GLY A 10 1.43 -2.48 10.54
CA GLY A 10 2.07 -3.59 9.85
C GLY A 10 1.85 -3.56 8.34
N ASP A 11 2.14 -4.68 7.68
CA ASP A 11 1.92 -4.86 6.25
C ASP A 11 0.44 -4.68 5.91
N TYR A 12 0.17 -3.87 4.89
CA TYR A 12 -1.16 -3.67 4.35
C TYR A 12 -1.16 -3.95 2.84
N ASN A 13 -2.00 -4.90 2.41
CA ASN A 13 -2.13 -5.35 1.02
C ASN A 13 -3.53 -5.04 0.44
N PRO A 14 -3.90 -3.75 0.32
CA PRO A 14 -5.20 -3.32 -0.20
C PRO A 14 -5.41 -3.70 -1.66
N ASP A 15 -4.33 -3.97 -2.39
CA ASP A 15 -4.38 -4.44 -3.76
C ASP A 15 -5.01 -5.84 -3.94
N GLN A 16 -5.18 -6.59 -2.84
CA GLN A 16 -5.83 -7.89 -2.78
C GLN A 16 -7.35 -7.81 -2.48
N TRP A 17 -7.87 -6.62 -2.19
CA TRP A 17 -9.27 -6.39 -1.82
C TRP A 17 -9.92 -5.36 -2.75
N PRO A 18 -11.26 -5.41 -2.94
CA PRO A 18 -12.00 -4.34 -3.60
C PRO A 18 -11.83 -2.99 -2.91
N GLU A 19 -11.86 -1.88 -3.65
CA GLU A 19 -11.58 -0.53 -3.10
C GLU A 19 -12.58 -0.12 -2.01
N GLU A 20 -13.82 -0.62 -2.06
CA GLU A 20 -14.83 -0.37 -1.03
C GLU A 20 -14.43 -0.88 0.37
N VAL A 21 -13.50 -1.85 0.45
CA VAL A 21 -13.00 -2.38 1.73
C VAL A 21 -12.04 -1.40 2.40
N TRP A 22 -11.31 -0.59 1.63
CA TRP A 22 -10.27 0.30 2.15
C TRP A 22 -10.81 1.32 3.17
N LEU A 23 -12.06 1.75 2.99
CA LEU A 23 -12.72 2.68 3.91
C LEU A 23 -12.96 2.04 5.28
N GLU A 24 -13.36 0.76 5.31
CA GLU A 24 -13.55 0.04 6.57
C GLU A 24 -12.19 -0.29 7.20
N ASP A 25 -11.18 -0.65 6.41
CA ASP A 25 -9.82 -0.87 6.90
C ASP A 25 -9.28 0.37 7.63
N VAL A 26 -9.39 1.55 7.01
CA VAL A 26 -8.92 2.81 7.61
C VAL A 26 -9.71 3.17 8.87
N LYS A 27 -11.03 2.92 8.88
CA LYS A 27 -11.84 3.10 10.08
C LYS A 27 -11.34 2.20 11.22
N LEU A 28 -11.13 0.91 10.96
CA LEU A 28 -10.66 -0.05 11.96
C LEU A 28 -9.21 0.23 12.40
N MET A 29 -8.35 0.67 11.49
CA MET A 29 -6.99 1.13 11.81
C MET A 29 -7.02 2.28 12.83
N LYS A 30 -7.90 3.26 12.64
CA LYS A 30 -8.07 4.38 13.58
C LYS A 30 -8.60 3.90 14.94
N GLU A 31 -9.57 3.00 14.95
CA GLU A 31 -10.09 2.40 16.19
C GLU A 31 -9.02 1.61 16.94
N ALA A 32 -8.13 0.92 16.22
CA ALA A 32 -7.01 0.16 16.78
C ALA A 32 -5.79 1.03 17.15
N GLY A 33 -5.76 2.30 16.75
CA GLY A 33 -4.62 3.19 16.96
C GLY A 33 -3.43 2.95 16.03
N VAL A 34 -3.65 2.31 14.89
CA VAL A 34 -2.64 2.17 13.82
C VAL A 34 -2.31 3.56 13.27
N ASN A 35 -1.01 3.85 13.14
CA ASN A 35 -0.50 5.13 12.65
C ASN A 35 0.56 4.99 11.56
N LEU A 36 0.94 3.76 11.19
CA LEU A 36 1.80 3.46 10.06
C LEU A 36 1.46 2.11 9.43
N VAL A 37 1.49 2.01 8.11
CA VAL A 37 1.39 0.75 7.37
C VAL A 37 2.56 0.59 6.41
N SER A 38 3.00 -0.66 6.19
CA SER A 38 3.97 -1.00 5.16
C SER A 38 3.23 -1.36 3.87
N LEU A 39 3.46 -0.59 2.81
CA LEU A 39 2.65 -0.66 1.58
C LEU A 39 3.48 -1.05 0.37
N GLY A 40 2.89 -1.87 -0.51
CA GLY A 40 3.43 -2.11 -1.85
C GLY A 40 4.49 -3.20 -1.95
N ILE A 41 4.76 -3.95 -0.87
CA ILE A 41 5.88 -4.91 -0.79
C ILE A 41 5.87 -5.94 -1.94
N PHE A 42 4.69 -6.42 -2.31
CA PHE A 42 4.49 -7.44 -3.36
C PHE A 42 3.69 -6.94 -4.56
N SER A 43 3.57 -5.62 -4.74
CA SER A 43 2.63 -5.03 -5.69
C SER A 43 3.21 -4.84 -7.10
N TRP A 44 4.40 -5.36 -7.43
CA TRP A 44 5.05 -5.15 -8.73
C TRP A 44 4.13 -5.53 -9.89
N ALA A 45 3.53 -6.72 -9.87
CA ALA A 45 2.67 -7.17 -10.95
C ALA A 45 1.42 -6.30 -11.16
N LYS A 46 0.97 -5.58 -10.14
CA LYS A 46 -0.15 -4.64 -10.27
C LYS A 46 0.32 -3.25 -10.72
N LEU A 47 1.51 -2.82 -10.31
CA LEU A 47 2.10 -1.52 -10.65
C LEU A 47 2.72 -1.50 -12.04
N GLU A 48 3.26 -2.62 -12.52
CA GLU A 48 3.82 -2.81 -13.86
C GLU A 48 3.25 -4.11 -14.49
N PRO A 49 1.98 -4.11 -14.92
CA PRO A 49 1.31 -5.30 -15.46
C PRO A 49 1.94 -5.83 -16.76
N LYS A 50 2.62 -4.98 -17.53
CA LYS A 50 3.42 -5.35 -18.71
C LYS A 50 4.74 -4.59 -18.71
N PRO A 51 5.80 -5.09 -19.38
CA PRO A 51 7.10 -4.42 -19.43
C PRO A 51 6.98 -2.95 -19.85
N GLY A 52 7.35 -2.03 -18.96
CA GLY A 52 7.33 -0.58 -19.19
C GLY A 52 5.94 0.07 -19.16
N GLU A 53 4.86 -0.69 -18.94
CA GLU A 53 3.51 -0.14 -18.74
C GLU A 53 3.21 -0.05 -17.24
N PHE A 54 3.07 1.16 -16.71
CA PHE A 54 2.83 1.38 -15.28
C PHE A 54 1.40 1.86 -14.97
N ASP A 55 0.82 1.35 -13.88
CA ASP A 55 -0.47 1.80 -13.32
C ASP A 55 -0.34 2.11 -11.83
N PHE A 56 -0.15 3.40 -11.51
CA PHE A 56 -0.04 3.92 -10.15
C PHE A 56 -1.37 4.46 -9.59
N GLY A 57 -2.42 4.57 -10.40
CA GLY A 57 -3.59 5.38 -10.03
C GLY A 57 -4.33 4.87 -8.80
N TRP A 58 -4.34 3.55 -8.58
CA TRP A 58 -4.92 2.95 -7.38
C TRP A 58 -4.10 3.26 -6.12
N MET A 59 -2.77 3.28 -6.25
CA MET A 59 -1.86 3.54 -5.13
C MET A 59 -1.91 5.02 -4.75
N ASP A 60 -2.04 5.93 -5.72
CA ASP A 60 -2.24 7.36 -5.45
C ASP A 60 -3.50 7.60 -4.60
N ARG A 61 -4.65 7.05 -5.01
CA ARG A 61 -5.92 7.18 -4.27
C ARG A 61 -5.81 6.63 -2.83
N LEU A 62 -5.12 5.50 -2.68
CA LEU A 62 -4.92 4.87 -1.39
C LEU A 62 -3.99 5.71 -0.49
N MET A 63 -2.90 6.24 -1.03
CA MET A 63 -1.98 7.11 -0.31
C MET A 63 -2.67 8.37 0.20
N ASP A 64 -3.53 8.98 -0.63
CA ASP A 64 -4.38 10.11 -0.24
C ASP A 64 -5.32 9.73 0.91
N LEU A 65 -6.03 8.60 0.79
CA LEU A 65 -6.93 8.11 1.84
C LEU A 65 -6.23 7.87 3.18
N LEU A 66 -5.04 7.25 3.16
CA LEU A 66 -4.23 7.01 4.37
C LEU A 66 -3.74 8.33 4.97
N HIS A 67 -3.25 9.25 4.13
CA HIS A 67 -2.76 10.56 4.55
C HIS A 67 -3.87 11.41 5.21
N GLU A 68 -5.04 11.49 4.58
CA GLU A 68 -6.22 12.20 5.11
C GLU A 68 -6.65 11.66 6.48
N ASN A 69 -6.35 10.39 6.77
CA ASN A 69 -6.68 9.74 8.03
C ASN A 69 -5.51 9.69 9.04
N GLY A 70 -4.40 10.38 8.74
CA GLY A 70 -3.26 10.48 9.63
C GLY A 70 -2.44 9.18 9.77
N ILE A 71 -2.59 8.25 8.83
CA ILE A 71 -1.84 7.00 8.78
C ILE A 71 -0.64 7.22 7.86
N SER A 72 0.56 7.04 8.40
CA SER A 72 1.80 7.15 7.65
C SER A 72 2.06 5.88 6.83
N VAL A 73 2.93 5.98 5.82
CA VAL A 73 3.26 4.85 4.96
C VAL A 73 4.77 4.62 4.95
N ASP A 74 5.16 3.39 5.30
CA ASP A 74 6.46 2.83 4.95
C ASP A 74 6.37 2.25 3.54
N LEU A 75 6.84 3.01 2.56
CA LEU A 75 6.63 2.70 1.15
C LEU A 75 7.73 1.77 0.61
N ALA A 76 7.35 0.55 0.23
CA ALA A 76 8.26 -0.42 -0.35
C ALA A 76 8.58 -0.16 -1.82
N THR A 77 9.63 -0.83 -2.33
CA THR A 77 10.12 -0.76 -3.72
C THR A 77 9.56 -1.84 -4.66
N PRO A 78 8.40 -2.42 -4.36
CA PRO A 78 7.87 -3.72 -4.83
C PRO A 78 8.79 -4.89 -5.25
N THR A 79 10.10 -4.83 -5.04
CA THR A 79 11.06 -5.78 -5.65
C THR A 79 11.13 -7.16 -4.98
N ALA A 80 10.27 -7.45 -4.00
CA ALA A 80 10.31 -8.71 -3.27
C ALA A 80 9.84 -9.92 -4.11
N SER A 81 8.95 -9.69 -5.08
CA SER A 81 8.50 -10.71 -6.04
C SER A 81 8.32 -10.09 -7.42
N PRO A 82 9.00 -10.61 -8.46
CA PRO A 82 8.83 -10.11 -9.82
C PRO A 82 7.48 -10.53 -10.43
N PRO A 83 6.97 -9.78 -11.42
CA PRO A 83 5.78 -10.16 -12.17
C PRO A 83 6.05 -11.37 -13.08
N PRO A 84 5.02 -12.16 -13.46
CA PRO A 84 5.19 -13.34 -14.31
C PRO A 84 5.92 -13.05 -15.62
N TRP A 85 5.63 -11.91 -16.27
CA TRP A 85 6.25 -11.55 -17.55
C TRP A 85 7.77 -11.39 -17.48
N MET A 86 8.34 -11.13 -16.30
CA MET A 86 9.78 -10.93 -16.12
C MET A 86 10.56 -12.24 -16.05
N VAL A 87 9.93 -13.31 -15.57
CA VAL A 87 10.59 -14.59 -15.29
C VAL A 87 10.29 -15.68 -16.33
N THR A 88 9.38 -15.40 -17.27
CA THR A 88 9.00 -16.32 -18.35
C THR A 88 9.62 -15.98 -19.70
N MET A 89 10.59 -15.05 -19.75
CA MET A 89 11.39 -14.76 -20.96
C MET A 89 12.57 -15.72 -21.11
#